data_AF-A0A8D1GAV6-F1
#
_entry.id   AF-A0A8D1GAV6-F1
#
_cell.length_a   1.000
_cell.length_b   1.000
_cell.length_c   1.000
_cell.angle_alpha   90.00
_cell.angle_beta   90.00
_cell.angle_gamma   90.00
#
_symmetry.space_group_name_H-M   'P 1'
#
loop_
_entity.id
_entity.type
_entity.pdbx_description
1 polymer ?
#
loop_
_entity_poly.entity_id
_entity_poly.type
_entity_poly.pdbx_seq_one_letter_code
_entity_poly.pdbx_strand_id
1 'polypeptide(L)'
;MSKKERSRINLLDLKSPNQRDEIAGARASLKENSPILHSICSAYLEHSDVASLKASKDTVCEEIQNALNVISNASQGIQNMSPPPEPQAATLGSALDELENLIVLDPLTVTEEEIRPSLEKRLEAIISGAALLADSSCTRDFHRERIIAECNAIRQALQDLLSEYMNNVGDWFSPTPYTGYGLKFFLFIKCSKLQMSA
;
A
#
# COMPACT_ATOMS: atom_id res chain seq x y z
N MET A 1 -30.86 31.94 -10.53
CA MET A 1 -29.85 30.89 -10.31
C MET A 1 -30.47 29.54 -10.61
N SER A 2 -30.03 28.87 -11.68
CA SER A 2 -30.69 27.70 -12.27
C SER A 2 -30.33 26.42 -11.52
N LYS A 3 -31.25 25.44 -11.46
CA LYS A 3 -31.10 24.12 -10.83
C LYS A 3 -29.84 23.34 -11.28
N LYS A 4 -29.25 23.73 -12.42
CA LYS A 4 -28.00 23.20 -12.98
C LYS A 4 -26.76 23.50 -12.15
N GLU A 5 -26.78 24.54 -11.31
CA GLU A 5 -25.61 24.96 -10.53
C GLU A 5 -25.47 24.21 -9.19
N ARG A 6 -26.56 23.63 -8.68
CA ARG A 6 -26.53 22.91 -7.39
C ARG A 6 -25.92 21.51 -7.47
N SER A 7 -25.83 20.94 -8.69
CA SER A 7 -25.23 19.62 -8.93
C SER A 7 -23.72 19.70 -9.21
N ARG A 8 -23.17 20.92 -9.35
CA ARG A 8 -21.74 21.21 -9.26
C ARG A 8 -21.38 21.60 -7.83
N ILE A 9 -21.62 20.70 -6.88
CA ILE A 9 -20.76 20.69 -5.69
C ILE A 9 -19.36 20.48 -6.26
N ASN A 10 -18.53 21.51 -6.20
CA ASN A 10 -17.22 21.58 -6.81
C ASN A 10 -16.45 20.31 -6.46
N LEU A 11 -16.15 19.47 -7.45
CA LEU A 11 -15.18 18.37 -7.29
C LEU A 11 -13.81 18.90 -6.81
N LEU A 12 -13.61 20.22 -6.96
CA LEU A 12 -12.46 21.00 -6.50
C LEU A 12 -12.54 21.46 -5.02
N ASP A 13 -13.72 21.44 -4.37
CA ASP A 13 -13.87 21.84 -2.94
C ASP A 13 -13.61 20.68 -1.96
N LEU A 14 -13.43 19.45 -2.47
CA LEU A 14 -13.11 18.29 -1.65
C LEU A 14 -11.62 18.34 -1.29
N LYS A 15 -11.33 18.47 0.00
CA LYS A 15 -9.98 18.72 0.54
C LYS A 15 -9.00 17.55 0.38
N SER A 16 -9.45 16.31 0.13
CA SER A 16 -8.57 15.14 -0.01
C SER A 16 -8.83 14.36 -1.31
N PRO A 17 -7.78 13.77 -1.95
CA PRO A 17 -7.94 12.92 -3.13
C PRO A 17 -8.85 11.72 -2.88
N ASN A 18 -8.71 11.04 -1.74
CA ASN A 18 -9.50 9.85 -1.41
C ASN A 18 -11.01 10.15 -1.37
N GLN A 19 -11.43 11.26 -0.76
CA GLN A 19 -12.85 11.65 -0.72
C GLN A 19 -13.41 11.96 -2.12
N ARG A 20 -12.57 12.44 -3.05
CA ARG A 20 -13.00 12.65 -4.44
C ARG A 20 -13.25 11.32 -5.15
N ASP A 21 -12.41 10.33 -4.91
CA ASP A 21 -12.55 8.98 -5.49
C ASP A 21 -13.77 8.25 -4.90
N GLU A 22 -14.00 8.36 -3.60
CA GLU A 22 -15.20 7.82 -2.94
C GLU A 22 -16.49 8.42 -3.50
N ILE A 23 -16.57 9.75 -3.67
CA ILE A 23 -17.73 10.41 -4.29
C ILE A 23 -17.88 9.99 -5.76
N ALA A 24 -16.78 9.85 -6.49
CA ALA A 24 -16.82 9.42 -7.88
C ALA A 24 -17.38 7.99 -8.00
N GLY A 25 -16.92 7.07 -7.14
CA GLY A 25 -17.45 5.71 -7.05
C GLY A 25 -18.93 5.67 -6.68
N ALA A 26 -19.34 6.42 -5.66
CA ALA A 26 -20.75 6.51 -5.26
C ALA A 26 -21.64 7.06 -6.38
N ARG A 27 -21.18 8.08 -7.12
CA ARG A 27 -21.91 8.61 -8.29
C ARG A 27 -22.03 7.59 -9.41
N ALA A 28 -20.99 6.79 -9.67
CA ALA A 28 -21.03 5.73 -10.66
C ALA A 28 -22.06 4.67 -10.27
N SER A 29 -22.04 4.20 -9.01
CA SER A 29 -23.02 3.24 -8.48
C SER A 29 -24.47 3.77 -8.61
N LEU A 30 -24.74 5.03 -8.27
CA LEU A 30 -26.08 5.62 -8.45
C LEU A 30 -26.54 5.64 -9.92
N LYS A 31 -25.61 5.94 -10.84
CA LYS A 31 -25.91 6.00 -12.27
C LYS A 31 -26.23 4.61 -12.83
N GLU A 32 -25.52 3.58 -12.37
CA GLU A 32 -25.73 2.19 -12.76
C GLU A 32 -27.03 1.62 -12.16
N ASN A 33 -27.29 1.89 -10.88
CA ASN A 33 -28.43 1.32 -10.17
C ASN A 33 -29.78 1.95 -10.54
N SER A 34 -29.82 3.19 -11.03
CA SER A 34 -31.06 3.88 -11.41
C SER A 34 -31.90 3.14 -12.48
N PRO A 35 -31.34 2.77 -13.67
CA PRO A 35 -32.09 1.98 -14.65
C PRO A 35 -32.39 0.55 -14.18
N ILE A 36 -31.51 -0.06 -13.38
CA ILE A 36 -31.72 -1.40 -12.82
C ILE A 36 -32.92 -1.41 -11.88
N LEU A 37 -33.00 -0.44 -10.96
CA LEU A 37 -34.13 -0.31 -10.04
C LEU A 37 -35.44 -0.11 -10.81
N HIS A 38 -35.44 0.72 -11.85
CA HIS A 38 -36.62 0.90 -12.69
C HIS A 38 -37.05 -0.43 -13.32
N SER A 39 -36.13 -1.17 -13.94
CA SER A 39 -36.42 -2.46 -14.55
C SER A 39 -36.97 -3.48 -13.56
N ILE A 40 -36.37 -3.57 -12.37
CA ILE A 40 -36.81 -4.48 -11.31
C ILE A 40 -38.20 -4.09 -10.81
N CYS A 41 -38.45 -2.80 -10.56
CA CYS A 41 -39.75 -2.31 -10.13
C CYS A 41 -40.84 -2.58 -11.17
N SER A 42 -40.56 -2.38 -12.46
CA SER A 42 -41.49 -2.72 -13.55
C SER A 42 -41.83 -4.21 -13.53
N ALA A 43 -40.82 -5.09 -13.45
CA ALA A 43 -41.04 -6.53 -13.39
C ALA A 43 -41.77 -6.97 -12.11
N TYR A 44 -41.49 -6.34 -10.97
CA TYR A 44 -42.10 -6.68 -9.68
C TYR A 44 -43.59 -6.32 -9.61
N LEU A 45 -44.03 -5.29 -10.34
CA LEU A 45 -45.45 -4.95 -10.47
C LEU A 45 -46.24 -6.01 -11.24
N GLU A 46 -45.60 -6.64 -12.22
CA GLU A 46 -46.19 -7.72 -13.03
C GLU A 46 -46.11 -9.09 -12.33
N HIS A 47 -45.08 -9.29 -11.49
CA HIS A 47 -44.74 -10.57 -10.87
C HIS A 47 -44.38 -10.43 -9.38
N SER A 48 -45.35 -9.95 -8.57
CA SER A 48 -45.12 -9.64 -7.15
C SER A 48 -44.84 -10.84 -6.25
N ASP A 49 -45.11 -12.06 -6.72
CA ASP A 49 -44.92 -13.33 -6.01
C ASP A 49 -43.49 -13.89 -6.15
N VAL A 50 -42.67 -13.32 -7.05
CA VAL A 50 -41.30 -13.79 -7.29
C VAL A 50 -40.34 -13.23 -6.22
N ALA A 51 -39.93 -14.11 -5.31
CA ALA A 51 -39.03 -13.76 -4.19
C ALA A 51 -37.68 -13.17 -4.63
N SER A 52 -37.12 -13.62 -5.76
CA SER A 52 -35.86 -13.08 -6.29
C SER A 52 -35.99 -11.62 -6.74
N LEU A 53 -37.12 -11.21 -7.32
CA LEU A 53 -37.36 -9.81 -7.69
C LEU A 53 -37.46 -8.91 -6.46
N LYS A 54 -38.10 -9.40 -5.38
CA LYS A 54 -38.13 -8.69 -4.10
C LYS A 54 -36.72 -8.51 -3.54
N ALA A 55 -35.94 -9.60 -3.50
CA ALA A 55 -34.57 -9.58 -3.02
C ALA A 55 -33.70 -8.62 -3.85
N SER A 56 -33.76 -8.70 -5.19
CA SER A 56 -33.01 -7.80 -6.07
C SER A 56 -33.40 -6.34 -5.89
N LYS A 57 -34.70 -6.04 -5.70
CA LYS A 57 -35.16 -4.69 -5.39
C LYS A 57 -34.56 -4.17 -4.09
N ASP A 58 -34.59 -4.99 -3.04
CA ASP A 58 -34.08 -4.61 -1.72
C ASP A 58 -32.56 -4.38 -1.77
N THR A 59 -31.80 -5.25 -2.46
CA THR A 59 -30.36 -5.07 -2.68
C THR A 59 -30.03 -3.77 -3.41
N VAL A 60 -30.71 -3.48 -4.54
CA VAL A 60 -30.45 -2.24 -5.31
C VAL A 60 -30.84 -0.99 -4.51
N CYS A 61 -31.92 -1.04 -3.72
CA CYS A 61 -32.28 0.05 -2.82
C CYS A 61 -31.21 0.28 -1.74
N GLU A 62 -30.64 -0.78 -1.18
CA GLU A 62 -29.56 -0.68 -0.20
C GLU A 62 -28.29 -0.07 -0.82
N GLU A 63 -27.90 -0.49 -2.02
CA GLU A 63 -26.77 0.10 -2.74
C GLU A 63 -26.96 1.58 -3.05
N ILE A 64 -28.15 1.98 -3.50
CA ILE A 64 -28.50 3.39 -3.73
C ILE A 64 -28.43 4.19 -2.43
N GLN A 65 -28.96 3.65 -1.32
CA GLN A 65 -28.93 4.32 -0.03
C GLN A 65 -27.49 4.48 0.47
N ASN A 66 -26.65 3.45 0.31
CA ASN A 66 -25.24 3.49 0.68
C ASN A 66 -24.49 4.55 -0.14
N ALA A 67 -24.69 4.59 -1.46
CA ALA A 67 -24.07 5.59 -2.31
C ALA A 67 -24.51 7.03 -1.97
N LEU A 68 -25.80 7.23 -1.64
CA LEU A 68 -26.29 8.53 -1.15
C LEU A 68 -25.66 8.91 0.19
N ASN A 69 -25.50 7.96 1.12
CA ASN A 69 -24.85 8.18 2.40
C ASN A 69 -23.39 8.61 2.22
N VAL A 70 -22.63 7.95 1.33
CA VAL A 70 -21.24 8.33 1.01
C VAL A 70 -21.17 9.77 0.49
N ILE A 71 -22.02 10.13 -0.49
CA ILE A 71 -22.07 11.50 -1.03
C ILE A 71 -22.48 12.51 0.05
N SER A 72 -23.48 12.18 0.87
CA SER A 72 -23.98 13.03 1.94
C SER A 72 -22.87 13.33 2.95
N ASN A 73 -22.23 12.27 3.47
CA ASN A 73 -21.14 12.36 4.45
C ASN A 73 -19.97 13.19 3.92
N ALA A 74 -19.54 12.92 2.68
CA ALA A 74 -18.44 13.64 2.06
C ALA A 74 -18.81 15.10 1.72
N SER A 75 -20.07 15.40 1.40
CA SER A 75 -20.55 16.76 1.10
C SER A 75 -20.75 17.64 2.33
N GLN A 76 -21.12 17.06 3.47
CA GLN A 76 -21.36 17.82 4.70
C GLN A 76 -20.06 18.18 5.43
N GLY A 77 -18.91 17.68 4.95
CA GLY A 77 -17.61 17.87 5.61
C GLY A 77 -17.61 17.35 7.06
N ILE A 78 -18.56 16.50 7.43
CA ILE A 78 -18.64 15.87 8.74
C ILE A 78 -17.45 14.93 8.78
N GLN A 79 -16.37 15.42 9.37
CA GLN A 79 -15.40 14.57 10.04
C GLN A 79 -16.13 13.90 11.20
N ASN A 80 -16.93 12.87 10.90
CA ASN A 80 -17.10 11.80 11.86
C ASN A 80 -15.70 11.26 11.99
N MET A 81 -15.02 11.68 13.07
CA MET A 81 -13.74 11.21 13.56
C MET A 81 -13.26 10.06 12.68
N SER A 82 -12.51 10.39 11.63
CA SER A 82 -11.82 9.36 10.89
C SER A 82 -11.12 8.54 11.97
N PRO A 83 -11.20 7.19 11.96
CA PRO A 83 -10.20 6.43 12.71
C PRO A 83 -8.84 7.06 12.39
N PRO A 84 -7.97 7.23 13.41
CA PRO A 84 -6.70 7.93 13.27
C PRO A 84 -6.08 7.54 11.95
N PRO A 85 -5.59 8.52 11.15
CA PRO A 85 -5.31 8.37 9.72
C PRO A 85 -4.85 6.95 9.47
N GLU A 86 -5.71 6.12 8.87
CA GLU A 86 -5.40 4.72 8.57
C GLU A 86 -3.99 4.74 8.01
N PRO A 87 -3.00 4.13 8.69
CA PRO A 87 -1.59 4.46 8.55
C PRO A 87 -1.13 4.19 7.12
N GLN A 88 -1.28 5.19 6.24
CA GLN A 88 -1.16 5.08 4.78
C GLN A 88 -1.42 3.66 4.25
N ALA A 89 -2.52 3.01 4.69
CA ALA A 89 -2.77 1.57 4.51
C ALA A 89 -1.51 0.76 4.16
N ALA A 90 -0.48 0.70 5.03
CA ALA A 90 0.89 0.24 4.76
C ALA A 90 0.95 -0.77 3.60
N THR A 91 1.06 -0.24 2.38
CA THR A 91 0.97 -1.05 1.17
C THR A 91 2.30 -1.72 0.94
N LEU A 92 2.30 -2.84 0.22
CA LEU A 92 3.55 -3.48 -0.20
C LEU A 92 4.46 -2.49 -0.92
N GLY A 93 3.90 -1.59 -1.74
CA GLY A 93 4.65 -0.53 -2.44
C GLY A 93 5.32 0.44 -1.47
N SER A 94 4.59 1.02 -0.52
CA SER A 94 5.17 1.93 0.47
C SER A 94 6.23 1.24 1.33
N ALA A 95 6.05 -0.03 1.69
CA ALA A 95 7.05 -0.76 2.47
C ALA A 95 8.36 -0.97 1.68
N LEU A 96 8.27 -1.19 0.36
CA LEU A 96 9.43 -1.26 -0.53
C LEU A 96 10.13 0.11 -0.64
N ASP A 97 9.38 1.19 -0.89
CA ASP A 97 9.93 2.55 -0.97
C ASP A 97 10.66 2.94 0.32
N GLU A 98 10.09 2.61 1.46
CA GLU A 98 10.68 2.90 2.77
C GLU A 98 11.95 2.05 3.04
N LEU A 99 11.99 0.80 2.59
CA LEU A 99 13.18 -0.05 2.71
C LEU A 99 14.32 0.49 1.83
N GLU A 100 14.03 0.87 0.59
CA GLU A 100 15.01 1.47 -0.33
C GLU A 100 15.65 2.72 0.29
N ASN A 101 14.83 3.61 0.87
CA ASN A 101 15.33 4.81 1.53
C ASN A 101 16.21 4.51 2.76
N LEU A 102 15.93 3.44 3.51
CA LEU A 102 16.75 3.06 4.65
C LEU A 102 18.10 2.44 4.26
N ILE A 103 18.15 1.64 3.20
CA ILE A 103 19.38 0.96 2.76
C ILE A 103 20.42 1.95 2.21
N VAL A 104 19.98 3.11 1.71
CA VAL A 104 20.85 4.17 1.15
C VAL A 104 21.51 5.06 2.22
N LEU A 105 21.14 4.94 3.50
CA LEU A 105 21.67 5.79 4.57
C LEU A 105 23.17 5.53 4.86
N ASP A 106 23.91 6.61 5.15
CA ASP A 106 25.35 6.55 5.44
C ASP A 106 25.62 5.76 6.75
N PRO A 107 26.37 4.64 6.68
CA PRO A 107 26.80 3.83 7.83
C PRO A 107 27.40 4.61 9.00
N LEU A 108 27.96 5.80 8.75
CA LEU A 108 28.60 6.60 9.79
C LEU A 108 27.64 7.42 10.65
N THR A 109 26.36 7.50 10.25
CA THR A 109 25.37 8.40 10.87
C THR A 109 24.33 7.71 11.75
N VAL A 110 24.20 6.38 11.64
CA VAL A 110 23.16 5.60 12.33
C VAL A 110 23.80 4.48 13.16
N THR A 111 23.33 4.29 14.40
CA THR A 111 23.83 3.23 15.28
C THR A 111 23.23 1.88 14.88
N GLU A 112 23.98 0.80 15.11
CA GLU A 112 23.54 -0.57 14.79
C GLU A 112 22.22 -0.92 15.48
N GLU A 113 22.08 -0.50 16.73
CA GLU A 113 20.93 -0.77 17.61
C GLU A 113 19.64 -0.13 17.08
N GLU A 114 19.73 0.88 16.21
CA GLU A 114 18.58 1.56 15.62
C GLU A 114 18.30 1.06 14.20
N ILE A 115 19.35 0.79 13.40
CA ILE A 115 19.19 0.42 11.99
C ILE A 115 18.73 -1.03 11.80
N ARG A 116 19.26 -1.97 12.59
CA ARG A 116 18.88 -3.40 12.52
C ARG A 116 17.39 -3.61 12.75
N PRO A 117 16.77 -3.17 13.87
CA PRO A 117 15.34 -3.38 14.08
C PRO A 117 14.49 -2.63 13.06
N SER A 118 14.96 -1.49 12.54
CA SER A 118 14.25 -0.73 11.51
C SER A 118 14.22 -1.46 10.17
N LEU A 119 15.35 -2.02 9.72
CA LEU A 119 15.44 -2.79 8.48
C LEU A 119 14.64 -4.10 8.56
N GLU A 120 14.78 -4.84 9.66
CA GLU A 120 14.05 -6.09 9.89
C GLU A 120 12.53 -5.84 9.92
N LYS A 121 12.09 -4.78 10.59
CA LYS A 121 10.68 -4.41 10.65
C LYS A 121 10.10 -4.08 9.27
N ARG A 122 10.83 -3.31 8.44
CA ARG A 122 10.36 -2.98 7.08
C ARG A 122 10.37 -4.20 6.17
N LEU A 123 11.37 -5.07 6.28
CA LEU A 123 11.42 -6.33 5.54
C LEU A 123 10.24 -7.22 5.88
N GLU A 124 9.91 -7.41 7.16
CA GLU A 124 8.77 -8.24 7.55
C GLU A 124 7.44 -7.66 7.08
N ALA A 125 7.31 -6.33 6.97
CA ALA A 125 6.15 -5.70 6.35
C ALA A 125 6.03 -6.03 4.85
N ILE A 126 7.14 -6.04 4.10
CA ILE A 126 7.19 -6.44 2.68
C ILE A 126 6.79 -7.91 2.53
N ILE A 127 7.37 -8.79 3.36
CA ILE A 127 7.08 -10.22 3.31
C ILE A 127 5.61 -10.49 3.63
N SER A 128 5.07 -9.81 4.64
CA SER A 128 3.65 -9.91 4.99
C SER A 128 2.75 -9.47 3.84
N GLY A 129 3.09 -8.35 3.18
CA GLY A 129 2.35 -7.88 2.00
C GLY A 129 2.45 -8.83 0.81
N ALA A 130 3.63 -9.41 0.56
CA ALA A 130 3.86 -10.38 -0.50
C ALA A 130 3.15 -11.72 -0.24
N ALA A 131 3.07 -12.15 1.02
CA ALA A 131 2.32 -13.34 1.42
C ALA A 131 0.83 -13.22 1.10
N LEU A 132 0.22 -12.04 1.30
CA LEU A 132 -1.17 -11.79 0.90
C LEU A 132 -1.39 -11.98 -0.61
N LEU A 133 -0.41 -11.60 -1.45
CA LEU A 133 -0.46 -11.85 -2.88
C LEU A 133 -0.26 -13.33 -3.22
N ALA A 134 0.65 -14.00 -2.52
CA ALA A 134 0.97 -15.41 -2.72
C ALA A 134 -0.20 -16.34 -2.33
N ASP A 135 -0.92 -16.01 -1.26
CA ASP A 135 -2.02 -16.81 -0.71
C ASP A 135 -3.40 -16.46 -1.30
N SER A 136 -3.46 -15.51 -2.23
CA SER A 136 -4.69 -15.21 -2.98
C SER A 136 -5.12 -16.40 -3.82
N SER A 137 -6.42 -16.68 -3.85
CA SER A 137 -7.01 -17.77 -4.65
C SER A 137 -6.84 -17.60 -6.16
N CYS A 138 -6.51 -16.39 -6.63
CA CYS A 138 -6.20 -16.11 -8.03
C CYS A 138 -4.72 -16.27 -8.40
N THR A 139 -3.85 -16.57 -7.43
CA THR A 139 -2.41 -16.76 -7.65
C THR A 139 -2.12 -18.23 -7.95
N ARG A 140 -1.49 -18.50 -9.09
CA ARG A 140 -1.10 -19.87 -9.47
C ARG A 140 0.07 -20.35 -8.62
N ASP A 141 0.12 -21.66 -8.35
CA ASP A 141 1.18 -22.30 -7.56
C ASP A 141 2.60 -21.91 -8.03
N PHE A 142 2.86 -21.91 -9.33
CA PHE A 142 4.16 -21.50 -9.87
C PHE A 142 4.56 -20.07 -9.46
N HIS A 143 3.61 -19.13 -9.46
CA HIS A 143 3.87 -17.75 -9.03
C HIS A 143 3.99 -17.65 -7.50
N ARG A 144 3.18 -18.41 -6.76
CA ARG A 144 3.25 -18.52 -5.31
C ARG A 144 4.64 -18.99 -4.85
N GLU A 145 5.14 -20.10 -5.41
CA GLU A 145 6.47 -20.63 -5.10
C GLU A 145 7.58 -19.62 -5.41
N ARG A 146 7.46 -18.89 -6.53
CA ARG A 146 8.41 -17.83 -6.87
C ARG A 146 8.37 -16.68 -5.85
N ILE A 147 7.18 -16.22 -5.43
CA ILE A 147 7.06 -15.17 -4.41
C ILE A 147 7.71 -15.62 -3.09
N ILE A 148 7.48 -16.87 -2.67
CA ILE A 148 8.08 -17.43 -1.45
C ILE A 148 9.60 -17.49 -1.57
N ALA A 149 10.12 -17.94 -2.72
CA ALA A 149 11.55 -18.00 -2.98
C ALA A 149 12.21 -16.60 -2.91
N GLU A 150 11.60 -15.59 -3.55
CA GLU A 150 12.10 -14.21 -3.51
C GLU A 150 12.04 -13.62 -2.08
N CYS A 151 10.97 -13.87 -1.31
CA CYS A 151 10.90 -13.43 0.09
C CYS A 151 12.04 -14.02 0.93
N ASN A 152 12.36 -15.29 0.71
CA ASN A 152 13.48 -15.94 1.40
C ASN A 152 14.85 -15.41 0.92
N ALA A 153 14.99 -15.13 -0.38
CA ALA A 153 16.20 -14.52 -0.93
C ALA A 153 16.45 -13.13 -0.33
N ILE A 154 15.42 -12.30 -0.19
CA ILE A 154 15.55 -10.96 0.41
C ILE A 154 15.88 -11.07 1.92
N ARG A 155 15.29 -12.02 2.66
CA ARG A 155 15.71 -12.30 4.04
C ARG A 155 17.20 -12.62 4.13
N GLN A 156 17.67 -13.51 3.27
CA GLN A 156 19.09 -13.89 3.28
C GLN A 156 19.98 -12.70 2.94
N ALA A 157 19.64 -11.92 1.91
CA ALA A 157 20.40 -10.75 1.52
C ALA A 157 20.48 -9.70 2.64
N LEU A 158 19.40 -9.49 3.42
CA LEU A 158 19.45 -8.58 4.57
C LEU A 158 20.37 -9.12 5.68
N GLN A 159 20.31 -10.42 5.97
CA GLN A 159 21.19 -11.02 6.98
C GLN A 159 22.66 -10.96 6.57
N ASP A 160 22.96 -11.18 5.29
CA ASP A 160 24.31 -11.04 4.73
C ASP A 160 24.80 -9.59 4.88
N LEU A 161 23.96 -8.60 4.52
CA LEU A 161 24.26 -7.18 4.68
C LEU A 161 24.53 -6.79 6.14
N LEU A 162 23.68 -7.22 7.07
CA LEU A 162 23.85 -6.97 8.50
C LEU A 162 25.13 -7.63 9.04
N SER A 163 25.48 -8.82 8.54
CA SER A 163 26.72 -9.52 8.90
C SER A 163 27.95 -8.75 8.40
N GLU A 164 27.93 -8.29 7.15
CA GLU A 164 29.01 -7.44 6.60
C GLU A 164 29.17 -6.14 7.39
N TYR A 165 28.06 -5.51 7.79
CA TYR A 165 28.09 -4.31 8.63
C TYR A 165 28.81 -4.56 9.97
N MET A 166 28.46 -5.64 10.68
CA MET A 166 29.10 -6.00 11.95
C MET A 166 30.59 -6.32 11.80
N ASN A 167 30.96 -7.03 10.74
CA ASN A 167 32.35 -7.39 10.46
C ASN A 167 33.21 -6.14 10.17
N ASN A 168 32.64 -5.11 9.54
CA ASN A 168 33.33 -3.85 9.28
C ASN A 168 33.51 -3.00 10.54
N VAL A 169 32.60 -3.03 11.52
CA VAL A 169 32.73 -2.30 12.80
C VAL A 169 33.73 -3.00 13.74
N GLY A 170 33.78 -4.34 13.74
CA GLY A 170 34.71 -5.13 14.56
C GLY A 170 36.20 -4.99 14.19
N ASP A 171 36.51 -4.66 12.93
CA ASP A 171 37.87 -4.49 12.42
C ASP A 171 38.51 -3.15 12.88
N TRP A 172 37.71 -2.18 13.36
CA TRP A 172 38.21 -0.91 13.94
C TRP A 172 38.64 -1.02 15.41
N PHE A 173 38.14 -2.01 16.14
CA PHE A 173 38.36 -2.16 17.59
C PHE A 173 39.30 -3.31 17.98
N SER A 174 39.89 -4.01 17.01
CA SER A 174 40.94 -4.98 17.28
C SER A 174 42.29 -4.26 17.40
N PRO A 175 42.98 -4.29 18.57
CA PRO A 175 44.33 -3.76 18.66
C PRO A 175 45.28 -4.74 17.97
N THR A 176 45.41 -4.66 16.65
CA THR A 176 46.44 -5.40 15.93
C THR A 176 47.77 -4.66 16.08
N PRO A 177 48.83 -5.31 16.59
CA PRO A 177 50.15 -4.72 16.61
C PRO A 177 50.75 -4.80 15.20
N TYR A 178 50.95 -3.63 14.60
CA TYR A 178 51.82 -3.33 13.46
C TYR A 178 51.33 -3.65 12.02
N THR A 179 51.43 -2.58 11.20
CA THR A 179 51.51 -2.48 9.73
C THR A 179 50.23 -2.68 8.89
N GLY A 180 49.76 -1.59 8.24
CA GLY A 180 49.07 -1.72 6.94
C GLY A 180 47.81 -0.89 6.64
N TYR A 181 47.54 0.25 7.29
CA TYR A 181 46.31 1.05 7.06
C TYR A 181 46.16 1.72 5.67
N GLY A 182 47.03 1.44 4.70
CA GLY A 182 46.99 2.09 3.38
C GLY A 182 46.19 1.36 2.29
N LEU A 183 45.95 0.05 2.41
CA LEU A 183 45.43 -0.75 1.27
C LEU A 183 43.92 -1.03 1.30
N LYS A 184 43.29 -1.16 2.47
CA LYS A 184 41.85 -1.52 2.57
C LYS A 184 40.93 -0.35 2.20
N PHE A 185 41.29 0.89 2.57
CA PHE A 185 40.53 2.09 2.21
C PHE A 185 40.51 2.35 0.69
N PHE A 186 41.57 1.92 -0.02
CA PHE A 186 41.67 2.08 -1.46
C PHE A 186 40.81 1.10 -2.26
N LEU A 187 40.42 -0.04 -1.68
CA LEU A 187 39.60 -1.03 -2.36
C LEU A 187 38.10 -0.68 -2.31
N PHE A 188 37.62 -0.10 -1.20
CA PHE A 188 36.22 0.30 -1.04
C PHE A 188 35.83 1.45 -2.00
N ILE A 189 36.69 2.47 -2.16
CA ILE A 189 36.44 3.56 -3.14
C ILE A 189 36.56 3.07 -4.59
N LYS A 190 37.36 2.03 -4.85
CA LYS A 190 37.52 1.52 -6.22
C LYS A 190 36.30 0.72 -6.69
N CYS A 191 35.55 0.08 -5.80
CA CYS A 191 34.33 -0.63 -6.15
C CYS A 191 33.18 0.34 -6.51
N SER A 192 33.03 1.46 -5.78
CA SER A 192 31.99 2.45 -6.08
C SER A 192 32.22 3.22 -7.39
N LYS A 193 33.45 3.27 -7.91
CA LYS A 193 33.75 3.91 -9.21
C LYS A 193 33.68 2.96 -10.42
N LEU A 194 33.60 1.64 -10.21
CA LEU A 194 33.58 0.65 -11.30
C LEU A 194 32.16 0.24 -11.74
N GLN A 195 31.10 0.57 -10.99
CA GLN A 195 29.70 0.34 -11.43
C GLN A 195 29.01 1.54 -12.08
N MET A 196 29.67 2.69 -12.23
CA MET A 196 29.11 3.85 -12.95
C MET A 196 29.60 3.98 -14.40
N SER A 197 30.28 2.96 -14.95
CA SER A 197 30.64 2.92 -16.37
C SER A 197 30.56 1.50 -16.91
N ALA A 198 29.34 1.07 -17.21
CA ALA A 198 29.00 0.07 -18.22
C ALA A 198 27.54 0.27 -18.63
#